data_AF-A0A6B9GGD0-F1
#
_entry.id   AF-A0A6B9GGD0-F1
#
_cell.length_a   1.000
_cell.length_b   1.000
_cell.length_c   1.000
_cell.angle_alpha   90.00
_cell.angle_beta   90.00
_cell.angle_gamma   90.00
#
_symmetry.space_group_name_H-M   'P 1'
#
loop_
_entity.id
_entity.type
_entity.pdbx_description
1 polymer ?
#
loop_
_entity_poly.entity_id
_entity_poly.type
_entity_poly.pdbx_seq_one_letter_code
_entity_poly.pdbx_strand_id
1 'polypeptide(L)'
;NGSQGNWFIRGMLGNVLNPKMGIFYVSFLPQFIPAGHSPLIWTFILVSIHVTIGTIWSVTLILSTHFASAVLKKSRVVQVMDRTTGGLFLCFAAKLAMSTR
;
A
#
# COMPACT_ATOMS: atom_id res chain seq x y z
N ASN A 1 17.26 26.17 5.64
CA ASN A 1 16.73 25.30 6.71
C ASN A 1 15.34 24.80 6.37
N GLY A 2 15.23 23.82 5.46
CA GLY A 2 13.95 23.15 5.24
C GLY A 2 13.68 22.23 6.42
N SER A 3 12.57 22.44 7.12
CA SER A 3 12.15 21.56 8.20
C SER A 3 12.12 20.13 7.66
N GLN A 4 12.97 19.26 8.21
CA GLN A 4 12.91 17.82 8.00
C GLN A 4 11.56 17.37 8.59
N GLY A 5 10.49 17.49 7.80
CA GLY A 5 9.15 17.10 8.22
C GLY A 5 9.22 15.67 8.73
N ASN A 6 8.72 15.42 9.94
CA ASN A 6 8.85 14.13 10.57
C ASN A 6 8.12 13.07 9.71
N TRP A 7 8.88 12.33 8.91
CA TRP A 7 8.37 11.39 7.91
C TRP A 7 7.48 10.32 8.54
N PHE A 8 7.75 9.98 9.80
CA PHE A 8 6.89 9.11 10.61
C PHE A 8 5.49 9.71 10.80
N ILE A 9 5.41 10.98 11.22
CA ILE A 9 4.11 11.67 11.41
C ILE A 9 3.38 11.78 10.08
N ARG A 10 4.10 12.05 8.99
CA ARG A 10 3.50 12.16 7.65
C ARG A 10 2.92 10.83 7.16
N GLY A 11 3.63 9.72 7.38
CA GLY A 11 3.15 8.38 7.08
C GLY A 11 2.01 7.93 8.01
N MET A 12 2.11 8.24 9.30
CA MET A 12 1.07 7.93 10.29
C MET A 12 -0.22 8.69 10.00
N LEU A 13 -0.14 10.01 9.83
CA LEU A 13 -1.30 10.84 9.47
C LEU A 13 -1.87 10.42 8.12
N GLY A 14 -1.03 10.13 7.12
CA GLY A 14 -1.49 9.66 5.82
C GLY A 14 -2.27 8.34 5.89
N ASN A 15 -1.90 7.42 6.79
CA ASN A 15 -2.64 6.18 7.02
C ASN A 15 -3.90 6.40 7.87
N VAL A 16 -3.82 7.19 8.94
CA VAL A 16 -4.95 7.47 9.85
C VAL A 16 -6.06 8.27 9.15
N LEU A 17 -5.68 9.25 8.33
CA LEU A 17 -6.61 10.05 7.53
C LEU A 17 -7.15 9.29 6.32
N ASN A 18 -6.68 8.07 6.05
CA ASN A 18 -7.18 7.27 4.94
C ASN A 18 -8.48 6.55 5.37
N PRO A 19 -9.66 7.00 4.91
CA PRO A 19 -10.93 6.42 5.36
C PRO A 19 -11.11 4.97 4.89
N LYS A 20 -10.31 4.50 3.91
CA LYS A 20 -10.42 3.15 3.36
C LYS A 20 -10.30 2.08 4.45
N MET A 21 -9.37 2.26 5.40
CA MET A 21 -9.17 1.28 6.48
C MET A 21 -10.34 1.25 7.44
N GLY A 22 -10.87 2.42 7.83
CA GLY A 22 -12.05 2.52 8.69
C GLY A 22 -13.28 1.88 8.04
N ILE A 23 -13.54 2.20 6.77
CA ILE A 23 -14.66 1.63 6.01
C ILE A 23 -14.48 0.11 5.87
N PHE A 24 -13.28 -0.37 5.56
CA PHE A 24 -13.00 -1.81 5.48
C PHE A 24 -13.35 -2.53 6.78
N TYR A 25 -12.90 -2.01 7.92
CA TYR A 25 -13.18 -2.63 9.21
C TYR A 25 -14.68 -2.63 9.54
N VAL A 26 -15.39 -1.52 9.32
CA VAL A 26 -16.84 -1.44 9.57
C VAL A 26 -17.62 -2.38 8.65
N SER A 27 -17.22 -2.51 7.39
CA SER A 27 -17.95 -3.33 6.41
C SER A 27 -17.63 -4.83 6.51
N PHE A 28 -16.38 -5.20 6.79
CA PHE A 28 -15.93 -6.60 6.73
C PHE A 28 -15.87 -7.29 8.09
N LEU A 29 -15.42 -6.62 9.17
CA LEU A 29 -15.26 -7.31 10.47
C LEU A 29 -16.56 -7.94 11.00
N PRO A 30 -17.73 -7.26 10.97
CA PRO A 30 -18.95 -7.83 11.52
C PRO A 30 -19.37 -9.14 10.84
N GLN A 31 -18.99 -9.32 9.56
CA GLN A 31 -19.32 -10.52 8.78
C GLN A 31 -18.57 -11.78 9.27
N PHE A 32 -17.47 -11.60 10.01
CA PHE A 32 -16.63 -12.69 10.51
C PHE A 32 -16.84 -12.97 12.01
N ILE A 33 -17.75 -12.26 12.69
CA ILE A 33 -18.05 -12.46 14.12
C ILE A 33 -19.18 -13.49 14.24
N PRO A 34 -18.94 -14.66 14.85
CA PRO A 34 -20.00 -15.64 15.08
C PRO A 34 -21.05 -15.13 16.07
N ALA A 35 -22.33 -15.39 15.78
CA ALA A 35 -23.43 -15.04 16.69
C ALA A 35 -23.26 -15.75 18.05
N GLY A 36 -23.35 -14.98 19.14
CA GLY A 36 -23.25 -15.50 20.52
C GLY A 36 -21.88 -15.37 21.18
N HIS A 37 -20.84 -14.92 20.48
CA HIS A 37 -19.54 -14.58 21.07
C HIS A 37 -19.36 -13.07 21.28
N SER A 38 -18.43 -12.69 22.16
CA SER A 38 -18.09 -11.28 22.41
C SER A 38 -17.54 -10.62 21.13
N PRO A 39 -18.23 -9.61 20.57
CA PRO A 39 -17.79 -8.94 19.34
C PRO A 39 -16.44 -8.23 19.49
N LEU A 40 -16.12 -7.76 20.71
CA LEU A 40 -14.86 -7.09 21.00
C LEU A 40 -13.66 -8.03 20.86
N ILE A 41 -13.76 -9.25 21.40
CA ILE A 41 -12.65 -10.23 21.38
C ILE A 41 -12.37 -10.65 19.94
N TRP A 42 -13.41 -10.98 19.18
CA TRP A 42 -13.27 -11.34 17.76
C TRP A 42 -12.72 -10.21 16.91
N THR A 43 -13.18 -8.98 17.14
CA THR A 43 -12.63 -7.79 16.48
C THR A 43 -11.14 -7.64 16.75
N PHE A 44 -10.72 -7.74 18.01
CA PHE A 44 -9.30 -7.67 18.36
C PHE A 44 -8.48 -8.77 17.68
N ILE A 45 -8.94 -10.02 17.69
CA ILE A 45 -8.25 -11.13 17.04
C ILE A 45 -8.09 -10.87 15.54
N LEU A 46 -9.15 -10.48 14.84
CA LEU A 46 -9.13 -10.23 13.41
C LEU A 46 -8.22 -9.04 13.05
N VAL A 47 -8.28 -7.95 13.83
CA VAL A 47 -7.38 -6.81 13.67
C VAL A 47 -5.93 -7.21 13.92
N SER A 48 -5.66 -8.01 14.96
CA SER A 48 -4.30 -8.51 15.23
C SER A 48 -3.76 -9.34 14.08
N ILE A 49 -4.55 -10.28 13.54
CA ILE A 49 -4.17 -11.08 12.36
C ILE A 49 -3.84 -10.16 11.18
N HIS A 50 -4.70 -9.18 10.91
CA HIS A 50 -4.49 -8.23 9.81
C HIS A 50 -3.18 -7.44 9.98
N VAL A 51 -2.92 -6.92 11.18
CA VAL A 51 -1.69 -6.19 11.50
C VAL A 51 -0.46 -7.10 11.37
N THR A 52 -0.53 -8.35 11.83
CA THR A 52 0.58 -9.31 11.70
C THR A 52 0.90 -9.59 10.24
N ILE A 53 -0.10 -9.87 9.41
CA ILE A 53 0.09 -10.11 7.97
C ILE A 53 0.68 -8.87 7.30
N GLY A 54 0.13 -7.68 7.57
CA GLY A 54 0.63 -6.43 7.02
C GLY A 54 2.07 -6.12 7.45
N THR A 55 2.43 -6.48 8.68
CA THR A 55 3.79 -6.32 9.20
C THR A 55 4.75 -7.30 8.54
N ILE A 56 4.40 -8.58 8.43
CA ILE A 56 5.21 -9.59 7.73
C ILE A 56 5.43 -9.17 6.28
N TRP A 57 4.37 -8.70 5.61
CA TRP A 57 4.47 -8.19 4.26
C TRP A 57 5.39 -6.97 4.15
N SER A 58 5.24 -5.99 5.05
CA SER A 58 6.08 -4.80 5.07
C SER A 58 7.55 -5.14 5.32
N VAL A 59 7.84 -6.04 6.26
CA VAL A 59 9.18 -6.55 6.53
C VAL A 59 9.75 -7.27 5.30
N THR A 60 8.93 -8.10 4.63
CA THR A 60 9.31 -8.77 3.39
C THR A 60 9.69 -7.76 2.31
N LEU A 61 8.91 -6.68 2.14
CA LEU A 61 9.24 -5.59 1.21
C LEU A 61 10.53 -4.86 1.60
N ILE A 62 10.73 -4.57 2.88
CA ILE A 62 11.95 -3.90 3.37
C ILE A 62 13.19 -4.76 3.08
N LEU A 63 13.13 -6.05 3.41
CA LEU A 63 14.22 -7.00 3.16
C LEU A 63 14.46 -7.21 1.67
N SER A 64 13.38 -7.35 0.88
CA SER A 64 13.46 -7.46 -0.58
C SER A 64 14.07 -6.19 -1.19
N THR A 65 13.76 -5.02 -0.64
CA THR A 65 14.32 -3.74 -1.09
C THR A 65 15.83 -3.68 -0.84
N HIS A 66 16.35 -4.31 0.22
CA HIS A 66 17.79 -4.37 0.44
C HIS A 66 18.52 -5.10 -0.71
N PHE A 67 17.98 -6.24 -1.16
CA PHE A 67 18.51 -6.97 -2.31
C PHE A 67 18.24 -6.24 -3.64
N ALA A 68 17.02 -5.74 -3.81
CA ALA A 68 16.61 -5.02 -5.01
C ALA A 68 17.35 -3.69 -5.16
N SER A 69 17.76 -3.03 -4.08
CA SER A 69 18.54 -1.78 -4.11
C SER A 69 19.87 -1.97 -4.84
N ALA A 70 20.51 -3.15 -4.71
CA ALA A 70 21.73 -3.45 -5.46
C ALA A 70 21.49 -3.49 -6.98
N VAL A 71 20.30 -3.93 -7.40
CA VAL A 71 19.90 -4.01 -8.83
C VAL A 71 19.33 -2.68 -9.32
N LEU A 72 18.47 -2.03 -8.54
CA LEU A 72 17.81 -0.76 -8.83
C LEU A 72 18.76 0.43 -8.79
N LYS A 73 19.93 0.32 -8.13
CA LYS A 73 21.00 1.31 -8.24
C LYS A 73 21.69 1.32 -9.60
N LYS A 74 21.52 0.27 -10.43
CA LYS A 74 22.05 0.30 -11.80
C LYS A 74 21.21 1.25 -12.64
N SER A 75 21.84 2.33 -13.10
CA SER A 75 21.24 3.35 -13.98
C SER A 75 20.46 2.74 -15.17
N ARG A 76 20.95 1.62 -15.74
CA ARG A 76 20.29 0.92 -16.84
C ARG A 76 18.91 0.35 -16.47
N VAL A 77 18.71 -0.11 -15.24
CA VAL A 77 17.43 -0.68 -14.79
C VAL A 77 16.41 0.44 -14.60
N VAL A 78 16.83 1.55 -13.98
CA VAL A 78 15.98 2.74 -13.81
C VAL A 78 15.57 3.30 -15.17
N GLN A 79 16.50 3.44 -16.11
CA GLN A 79 16.20 3.93 -17.46
C GLN A 79 15.23 3.03 -18.23
N VAL A 80 15.30 1.70 -18.05
CA VAL A 80 14.35 0.77 -18.67
C VAL A 80 12.97 0.93 -18.02
N MET A 81 12.88 0.97 -16.69
CA MET A 81 11.62 1.19 -15.99
C MET A 81 10.95 2.52 -16.39
N ASP A 82 11.73 3.60 -16.48
CA ASP A 82 11.24 4.91 -16.90
C ASP A 82 10.73 4.90 -18.34
N ARG A 83 11.47 4.26 -19.27
CA ARG A 83 11.04 4.12 -20.65
C ARG A 83 9.80 3.26 -20.79
N THR A 84 9.71 2.14 -20.07
CA THR A 84 8.53 1.27 -20.11
C THR A 84 7.32 1.98 -19.54
N THR A 85 7.47 2.68 -18.41
CA THR A 85 6.37 3.42 -17.78
C THR A 85 5.90 4.59 -18.64
N GLY A 86 6.85 5.38 -19.17
CA GLY A 86 6.55 6.46 -20.12
C GLY A 86 5.90 5.96 -21.41
N GLY A 87 6.37 4.82 -21.93
CA GLY A 87 5.75 4.13 -23.07
C GLY A 87 4.33 3.68 -22.78
N LEU A 88 4.09 3.08 -21.60
CA LEU A 88 2.75 2.67 -21.18
C LEU A 88 1.79 3.85 -21.08
N PHE A 89 2.24 4.97 -20.51
CA PHE A 89 1.44 6.18 -20.41
C PHE A 89 1.15 6.81 -21.77
N LEU A 90 2.14 6.86 -22.67
CA LEU A 90 1.92 7.30 -24.05
C LEU A 90 0.93 6.39 -24.77
N CYS A 91 1.04 5.07 -24.60
CA CYS A 91 0.07 4.11 -25.13
C CYS A 91 -1.33 4.34 -24.56
N PHE A 92 -1.47 4.55 -23.25
CA PHE A 92 -2.76 4.86 -22.64
C PHE A 92 -3.31 6.20 -23.08
N ALA A 93 -2.49 7.24 -23.21
CA ALA A 93 -2.89 8.56 -23.70
C ALA A 93 -3.34 8.49 -25.17
N ALA A 94 -2.61 7.76 -26.01
CA ALA A 94 -2.99 7.52 -27.38
C ALA A 94 -4.29 6.70 -27.46
N LYS A 95 -4.42 5.64 -26.66
CA LYS A 95 -5.64 4.84 -26.57
C LYS A 95 -6.82 5.69 -26.09
N LEU A 96 -6.62 6.60 -25.14
CA LEU A 96 -7.65 7.50 -24.64
C LEU A 96 -8.06 8.53 -25.70
N ALA A 97 -7.09 9.12 -26.41
CA ALA A 97 -7.37 10.06 -27.50
C ALA A 97 -8.11 9.38 -28.67
N MET A 98 -7.77 8.13 -28.99
CA MET A 98 -8.48 7.32 -29.99
C MET A 98 -9.81 6.77 -29.46
N SER A 99 -9.96 6.64 -28.15
CA SER A 99 -11.20 6.32 -27.45
C SER A 99 -12.12 7.55 -27.42
N THR A 100 -12.41 8.09 -28.60
CA THR A 100 -13.54 8.98 -28.80
C THR A 100 -14.79 8.11 -28.88
N ARG A 101 -15.37 7.80 -27.71
CA ARG A 101 -16.80 7.51 -27.48
C ARG A 101 -17.12 7.73 -26.01
#